data_AF-A0A437UCQ3-F1
#
_entry.id   AF-A0A437UCQ3-F1
#
_cell.length_a   1.000
_cell.length_b   1.000
_cell.length_c   1.000
_cell.angle_alpha   90.00
_cell.angle_beta   90.00
_cell.angle_gamma   90.00
#
_symmetry.space_group_name_H-M   'P 1'
#
loop_
_entity.id
_entity.type
_entity.pdbx_description
1 polymer ?
#
loop_
_entity_poly.entity_id
_entity_poly.type
_entity_poly.pdbx_seq_one_letter_code
_entity_poly.pdbx_strand_id
1 'polypeptide(L)'
;MMDAQGSIHLEAPSGNTWTMDGHGNINVNAPKNFIVNAGEDMIINVGKNMTTSVGMNISESAGMNKNETIGAMKNTTVAMDMMTMVTGKLTEVIEGDVHSETKSGKTSVNSGKGIAMSSNESIHKHSDKEIQNNSAEKSKQH
;
A
#
# COMPACT_ATOMS: atom_id res chain seq x y z
N MET A 1 25.35 12.22 32.03
CA MET A 1 26.39 11.42 32.73
C MET A 1 26.06 9.96 32.45
N MET A 2 27.01 9.11 32.08
CA MET A 2 26.76 7.67 31.98
C MET A 2 26.51 7.11 33.38
N ASP A 3 25.52 6.24 33.54
CA ASP A 3 25.32 5.52 34.81
C ASP A 3 26.32 4.35 34.96
N ALA A 4 26.30 3.69 36.12
CA ALA A 4 27.17 2.56 36.42
C ALA A 4 26.89 1.31 35.55
N GLN A 5 25.80 1.32 34.79
CA GLN A 5 25.39 0.26 33.86
C GLN A 5 25.75 0.61 32.40
N GLY A 6 26.34 1.79 32.14
CA GLY A 6 26.73 2.25 30.81
C GLY A 6 25.60 2.90 30.01
N SER A 7 24.46 3.21 30.64
CA SER A 7 23.32 3.84 30.00
C SER A 7 23.55 5.35 29.80
N ILE A 8 22.93 5.93 28.78
CA ILE A 8 22.88 7.36 28.53
C ILE A 8 21.41 7.79 28.54
N HIS A 9 21.06 8.75 29.40
CA HIS A 9 19.73 9.35 29.45
C HIS A 9 19.83 10.88 29.35
N LEU A 10 19.15 11.45 28.35
CA LEU A 10 19.00 12.88 28.15
C LEU A 10 17.53 13.24 28.32
N GLU A 11 17.22 14.16 29.22
CA GLU A 11 15.88 14.67 29.47
C GLU A 11 15.89 16.20 29.48
N ALA A 12 14.95 16.81 28.77
CA ALA A 12 14.71 18.24 28.81
C ALA A 12 13.48 18.57 29.69
N PRO A 13 13.38 19.76 30.31
CA PRO A 13 12.21 20.16 31.09
C PRO A 13 10.87 20.11 30.32
N SER A 14 10.92 20.14 28.99
CA SER A 14 9.77 19.96 28.11
C SER A 14 9.28 18.52 27.98
N GLY A 15 9.95 17.54 28.60
CA GLY A 15 9.60 16.12 28.58
C GLY A 15 10.14 15.34 27.37
N ASN A 16 11.02 15.94 26.57
CA ASN A 16 11.73 15.22 25.51
C ASN A 16 12.77 14.30 26.12
N THR A 17 12.86 13.06 25.63
CA THR A 17 13.87 12.11 26.12
C THR A 17 14.61 11.42 24.99
N TRP A 18 15.88 11.12 25.23
CA TRP A 18 16.69 10.19 24.45
C TRP A 18 17.41 9.25 25.42
N THR A 19 17.09 7.96 25.33
CA THR A 19 17.66 6.93 26.21
C THR A 19 18.36 5.85 25.40
N MET A 20 19.61 5.55 25.76
CA MET A 20 20.34 4.34 25.37
C MET A 20 20.54 3.51 26.64
N ASP A 21 20.01 2.30 26.68
CA ASP A 21 19.77 1.58 27.95
C ASP A 21 20.90 0.65 28.41
N GLY A 22 22.05 0.63 27.72
CA GLY A 22 23.17 -0.27 28.01
C GLY A 22 22.94 -1.74 27.60
N HIS A 23 21.74 -2.11 27.16
CA HIS A 23 21.37 -3.47 26.73
C HIS A 23 21.12 -3.56 25.22
N GLY A 24 21.36 -2.47 24.50
CA GLY A 24 21.27 -2.39 23.04
C GLY A 24 20.00 -1.73 22.51
N ASN A 25 19.13 -1.21 23.38
CA ASN A 25 17.93 -0.49 22.96
C ASN A 25 18.14 1.03 22.97
N ILE A 26 17.40 1.70 22.10
CA ILE A 26 17.30 3.16 22.04
C ILE A 26 15.83 3.54 22.07
N ASN A 27 15.46 4.50 22.91
CA ASN A 27 14.13 5.09 22.96
C ASN A 27 14.20 6.61 22.85
N VAL A 28 13.39 7.18 21.95
CA VAL A 28 13.34 8.63 21.71
C VAL A 28 11.89 9.08 21.82
N ASN A 29 11.61 10.04 22.71
CA ASN A 29 10.28 10.59 22.93
C ASN A 29 10.26 12.11 22.67
N ALA A 30 9.27 12.54 21.89
CA ALA A 30 8.98 13.95 21.67
C ALA A 30 7.49 14.22 21.99
N PRO A 31 7.16 15.02 23.03
CA PRO A 31 5.77 15.33 23.36
C PRO A 31 4.99 16.16 22.33
N LYS A 32 5.68 16.66 21.30
CA LYS A 32 5.10 17.44 20.20
C LYS A 32 5.54 16.86 18.87
N ASN A 33 6.38 17.57 18.12
CA ASN A 33 6.82 17.15 16.79
C ASN A 33 8.15 16.43 16.86
N PHE A 34 8.30 15.39 16.04
CA PHE A 34 9.58 14.74 15.74
C PHE A 34 9.82 14.86 14.23
N ILE A 35 10.85 15.61 13.83
CA ILE A 35 11.14 15.93 12.43
C ILE A 35 12.52 15.40 12.10
N VAL A 36 12.63 14.63 11.02
CA VAL A 36 13.90 14.12 10.51
C VAL A 36 14.08 14.63 9.09
N ASN A 37 15.17 15.36 8.86
CA ASN A 37 15.56 15.86 7.54
C ASN A 37 16.91 15.27 7.16
N ALA A 38 17.04 14.75 5.94
CA ALA A 38 18.30 14.31 5.35
C ALA A 38 18.57 15.17 4.11
N GLY A 39 19.80 15.66 3.93
CA GLY A 39 20.19 16.45 2.76
C GLY A 39 20.50 15.61 1.53
N GLU A 40 20.80 14.32 1.75
CA GLU A 40 21.11 13.32 0.73
C GLU A 40 20.19 12.11 1.00
N ASP A 41 20.74 10.97 1.41
CA ASP A 41 19.99 9.74 1.64
C ASP A 41 19.52 9.56 3.09
N MET A 42 18.35 8.94 3.25
CA MET A 42 17.90 8.32 4.50
C MET A 42 17.78 6.81 4.29
N ILE A 43 18.61 6.04 4.99
CA ILE A 43 18.64 4.57 4.91
C ILE A 43 18.10 3.99 6.21
N ILE A 44 17.05 3.17 6.13
CA ILE A 44 16.44 2.50 7.29
C ILE A 44 16.53 0.99 7.10
N ASN A 45 17.44 0.35 7.84
CA ASN A 45 17.62 -1.11 7.85
C ASN A 45 17.10 -1.67 9.18
N VAL A 46 16.15 -2.60 9.13
CA VAL A 46 15.56 -3.24 10.32
C VAL A 46 15.71 -4.75 10.21
N GLY A 47 16.38 -5.37 11.19
CA GLY A 47 16.72 -6.80 11.13
C GLY A 47 15.57 -7.76 11.48
N LYS A 48 14.47 -7.26 12.06
CA LYS A 48 13.28 -8.05 12.40
C LYS A 48 12.02 -7.37 11.89
N ASN A 49 11.34 -6.62 12.76
CA ASN A 49 10.03 -6.04 12.48
C ASN A 49 10.08 -4.52 12.54
N MET A 50 9.38 -3.86 11.62
CA MET A 50 9.07 -2.43 11.67
C MET A 50 7.56 -2.28 11.85
N THR A 51 7.14 -1.52 12.87
CA THR A 51 5.73 -1.21 13.12
C THR A 51 5.55 0.30 13.11
N THR A 52 4.60 0.77 12.30
CA THR A 52 4.23 2.19 12.23
C THR A 52 2.76 2.32 12.60
N SER A 53 2.44 3.23 13.51
CA SER A 53 1.07 3.52 13.93
C SER A 53 0.87 5.02 14.02
N VAL A 54 -0.18 5.52 13.36
CA VAL A 54 -0.48 6.94 13.27
C VAL A 54 -1.95 7.15 13.61
N GLY A 55 -2.23 8.12 14.50
CA GLY A 55 -3.58 8.33 15.04
C GLY A 55 -4.53 9.08 14.10
N MET A 56 -4.01 9.86 13.15
CA MET A 56 -4.84 10.66 12.25
C MET A 56 -4.58 10.33 10.78
N ASN A 57 -3.46 10.78 10.21
CA ASN A 57 -3.23 10.70 8.77
C ASN A 57 -1.76 10.37 8.45
N ILE A 58 -1.55 9.58 7.40
CA ILE A 58 -0.24 9.38 6.75
C ILE A 58 -0.32 10.01 5.36
N SER A 59 0.70 10.78 4.99
CA SER A 59 0.89 11.31 3.64
C SER A 59 2.28 10.93 3.16
N GLU A 60 2.36 10.23 2.03
CA GLU A 60 3.61 9.78 1.44
C GLU A 60 3.68 10.25 -0.02
N SER A 61 4.79 10.88 -0.38
CA SER A 61 5.06 11.32 -1.74
C SER A 61 6.49 10.99 -2.12
N ALA A 62 6.69 10.65 -3.39
CA ALA A 62 8.00 10.47 -4.00
C ALA A 62 8.06 11.37 -5.23
N GLY A 63 9.16 12.12 -5.40
CA GLY A 63 9.31 13.05 -6.53
C GLY A 63 9.49 12.36 -7.88
N MET A 64 9.99 11.12 -7.88
CA MET A 64 10.24 10.33 -9.08
C MET A 64 9.54 8.98 -8.98
N ASN A 65 10.19 8.00 -8.35
CA ASN A 65 9.70 6.61 -8.28
C ASN A 65 9.49 6.19 -6.82
N LYS A 66 8.44 5.39 -6.59
CA LYS A 66 8.25 4.64 -5.35
C LYS A 66 8.18 3.16 -5.69
N ASN A 67 9.19 2.40 -5.25
CA ASN A 67 9.24 0.95 -5.44
C ASN A 67 8.94 0.25 -4.12
N GLU A 68 8.15 -0.81 -4.17
CA GLU A 68 7.80 -1.65 -3.03
C GLU A 68 7.95 -3.11 -3.45
N THR A 69 8.64 -3.91 -2.64
CA THR A 69 8.84 -5.34 -2.90
C THR A 69 8.56 -6.10 -1.62
N ILE A 70 7.62 -7.05 -1.70
CA ILE A 70 7.16 -7.83 -0.56
C ILE A 70 7.50 -9.30 -0.82
N GLY A 71 8.26 -9.91 0.08
CA GLY A 71 8.75 -11.28 -0.11
C GLY A 71 7.71 -12.38 0.12
N ALA A 72 6.61 -12.09 0.83
CA ALA A 72 5.58 -13.07 1.15
C ALA A 72 4.17 -12.56 0.86
N MET A 73 3.60 -11.75 1.74
CA MET A 73 2.20 -11.30 1.63
C MET A 73 2.09 -9.80 1.89
N LYS A 74 1.32 -9.12 1.05
CA LYS A 74 0.85 -7.75 1.29
C LYS A 74 -0.64 -7.81 1.63
N ASN A 75 -1.00 -7.35 2.82
CA ASN A 75 -2.40 -7.22 3.24
C ASN A 75 -2.78 -5.73 3.33
N THR A 76 -3.91 -5.37 2.73
CA THR A 76 -4.45 -4.00 2.76
C THR A 76 -5.91 -4.07 3.16
N THR A 77 -6.28 -3.37 4.23
CA THR A 77 -7.67 -3.24 4.67
C THR A 77 -8.05 -1.77 4.67
N VAL A 78 -9.13 -1.45 3.96
CA VAL A 78 -9.69 -0.10 3.86
C VAL A 78 -11.13 -0.16 4.34
N ALA A 79 -11.45 0.57 5.40
CA ALA A 79 -12.78 0.52 6.02
C ALA A 79 -13.84 1.34 5.27
N MET A 80 -13.40 2.33 4.50
CA MET A 80 -14.24 3.21 3.70
C MET A 80 -13.85 3.04 2.22
N ASP A 81 -13.34 4.09 1.58
CA ASP A 81 -13.08 4.11 0.15
C ASP A 81 -11.59 3.96 -0.20
N MET A 82 -11.31 3.23 -1.26
CA MET A 82 -10.01 3.17 -1.91
C MET A 82 -10.10 3.82 -3.29
N MET A 83 -9.29 4.84 -3.54
CA MET A 83 -9.17 5.50 -4.85
C MET A 83 -7.77 5.26 -5.41
N THR A 84 -7.69 4.76 -6.65
CA THR A 84 -6.43 4.62 -7.38
C THR A 84 -6.55 5.35 -8.71
N MET A 85 -5.62 6.24 -8.99
CA MET A 85 -5.57 7.01 -10.23
C MET A 85 -4.23 6.77 -10.92
N VAL A 86 -4.28 6.22 -12.12
CA VAL A 86 -3.11 5.97 -12.96
C VAL A 86 -3.28 6.81 -14.22
N THR A 87 -2.47 7.86 -14.36
CA THR A 87 -2.49 8.74 -15.53
C THR A 87 -1.83 8.09 -16.75
N GLY A 88 -0.81 7.25 -16.51
CA GLY A 88 -0.12 6.47 -17.52
C GLY A 88 -0.76 5.09 -17.71
N LYS A 89 0.09 4.07 -17.78
CA LYS A 89 -0.32 2.67 -17.97
C LYS A 89 -0.36 1.92 -16.64
N LEU A 90 -1.44 1.20 -16.38
CA LEU A 90 -1.48 0.13 -15.37
C LEU A 90 -1.14 -1.21 -16.04
N THR A 91 -0.27 -1.99 -15.43
CA THR A 91 0.01 -3.38 -15.82
C THR A 91 -0.07 -4.24 -14.57
N GLU A 92 -0.97 -5.21 -14.58
CA GLU A 92 -1.14 -6.19 -13.50
C GLU A 92 -0.81 -7.57 -14.08
N VAL A 93 0.17 -8.24 -13.48
CA VAL A 93 0.56 -9.61 -13.84
C VAL A 93 0.40 -10.46 -12.60
N ILE A 94 -0.42 -11.50 -12.71
CA ILE A 94 -0.79 -12.35 -11.59
C ILE A 94 -0.61 -13.79 -12.06
N GLU A 95 0.37 -14.48 -11.48
CA GLU A 95 0.68 -15.87 -11.82
C GLU A 95 -0.30 -16.85 -11.15
N GLY A 96 -0.83 -16.46 -9.98
CA GLY A 96 -1.84 -17.21 -9.25
C GLY A 96 -3.26 -16.79 -9.58
N ASP A 97 -4.18 -17.12 -8.68
CA ASP A 97 -5.60 -16.84 -8.85
C ASP A 97 -5.96 -15.40 -8.48
N VAL A 98 -7.01 -14.90 -9.15
CA VAL A 98 -7.66 -13.63 -8.80
C VAL A 98 -9.11 -13.90 -8.41
N HIS A 99 -9.48 -13.50 -7.20
CA HIS A 99 -10.88 -13.42 -6.76
C HIS A 99 -11.27 -11.96 -6.60
N SER A 100 -12.33 -11.53 -7.30
CA SER A 100 -12.88 -10.17 -7.20
C SER A 100 -14.37 -10.26 -6.94
N GLU A 101 -14.81 -9.69 -5.83
CA GLU A 101 -16.21 -9.74 -5.41
C GLU A 101 -16.72 -8.33 -5.05
N THR A 102 -17.93 -8.01 -5.50
CA THR A 102 -18.60 -6.73 -5.23
C THR A 102 -20.04 -6.98 -4.85
N LYS A 103 -20.49 -6.46 -3.70
CA LYS A 103 -21.86 -6.70 -3.21
C LYS A 103 -22.92 -5.85 -3.90
N SER A 104 -22.58 -4.61 -4.29
CA SER A 104 -23.54 -3.65 -4.84
C SER A 104 -23.44 -3.44 -6.35
N GLY A 105 -22.37 -3.96 -6.98
CA GLY A 105 -22.14 -3.88 -8.42
C GLY A 105 -20.70 -3.49 -8.78
N LYS A 106 -20.35 -3.72 -10.05
CA LYS A 106 -19.07 -3.36 -10.65
C LYS A 106 -19.32 -2.75 -12.01
N THR A 107 -18.80 -1.54 -12.23
CA THR A 107 -18.85 -0.86 -13.53
C THR A 107 -17.44 -0.81 -14.11
N SER A 108 -17.31 -1.15 -15.40
CA SER A 108 -16.04 -1.05 -16.13
C SER A 108 -16.29 -0.36 -17.47
N VAL A 109 -15.67 0.81 -17.65
CA VAL A 109 -15.84 1.65 -18.85
C VAL A 109 -14.52 1.76 -19.58
N ASN A 110 -14.53 1.60 -20.90
CA ASN A 110 -13.33 1.66 -21.74
C ASN A 110 -13.60 2.58 -22.95
N SER A 111 -12.65 3.46 -23.27
CA SER A 111 -12.90 4.61 -24.16
C SER A 111 -12.54 4.40 -25.64
N GLY A 112 -11.66 3.45 -26.01
CA GLY A 112 -11.16 3.44 -27.40
C GLY A 112 -10.68 2.13 -28.03
N LYS A 113 -10.16 1.17 -27.27
CA LYS A 113 -9.57 -0.06 -27.85
C LYS A 113 -10.33 -1.35 -27.52
N GLY A 114 -11.53 -1.22 -26.96
CA GLY A 114 -12.34 -2.37 -26.53
C GLY A 114 -11.75 -3.11 -25.33
N ILE A 115 -12.29 -4.30 -25.05
CA ILE A 115 -11.84 -5.22 -24.01
C ILE A 115 -11.61 -6.58 -24.69
N ALA A 116 -10.44 -7.17 -24.52
CA ALA A 116 -10.17 -8.54 -24.94
C ALA A 116 -10.31 -9.47 -23.73
N MET A 117 -11.13 -10.52 -23.86
CA MET A 117 -11.26 -11.56 -22.85
C MET A 117 -11.12 -12.93 -23.53
N SER A 118 -10.19 -13.73 -23.04
CA SER A 118 -9.84 -15.03 -23.60
C SER A 118 -9.63 -16.04 -22.49
N SER A 119 -10.05 -17.27 -22.72
CA SER A 119 -9.86 -18.41 -21.83
C SER A 119 -9.49 -19.62 -22.68
N ASN A 120 -8.60 -20.47 -22.16
CA ASN A 120 -8.21 -21.72 -22.84
C ASN A 120 -9.26 -22.83 -22.65
N GLU A 121 -10.19 -22.66 -21.72
CA GLU A 121 -11.21 -23.67 -21.42
C GLU A 121 -12.61 -23.10 -21.63
N SER A 122 -13.11 -22.30 -20.68
CA SER A 122 -14.46 -21.77 -20.72
C SER A 122 -14.55 -20.35 -20.18
N ILE A 123 -15.61 -19.64 -20.59
CA ILE A 123 -16.01 -18.34 -20.05
C ILE A 123 -17.48 -18.47 -19.66
N HIS A 124 -17.77 -18.41 -18.36
CA HIS A 124 -19.13 -18.44 -17.85
C HIS A 124 -19.62 -17.01 -17.58
N LYS A 125 -20.77 -16.65 -18.15
CA LYS A 125 -21.49 -15.42 -17.82
C LYS A 125 -22.90 -15.81 -17.38
N HIS A 126 -23.27 -15.40 -16.18
CA HIS A 126 -24.58 -15.69 -15.59
C HIS A 126 -25.21 -14.41 -15.04
N SER A 127 -26.53 -14.30 -15.16
CA SER A 127 -27.34 -13.19 -14.66
C SER A 127 -28.73 -13.72 -14.34
N ASP A 128 -29.28 -13.36 -13.18
CA ASP A 128 -30.64 -13.74 -12.78
C ASP A 128 -31.73 -13.09 -13.65
N LYS A 129 -31.38 -11.99 -14.34
CA LYS A 129 -32.33 -11.20 -15.14
C LYS A 129 -31.99 -11.23 -16.62
N GLU A 130 -30.91 -10.53 -17.00
CA GLU A 130 -30.57 -10.34 -18.41
C GLU A 130 -29.06 -10.18 -18.60
N ILE A 131 -28.56 -10.64 -19.74
CA ILE A 131 -27.24 -10.31 -20.29
C ILE A 131 -27.46 -9.63 -21.64
N GLN A 132 -27.06 -8.37 -21.77
CA GLN A 132 -27.13 -7.64 -23.03
C GLN A 132 -25.74 -7.57 -23.69
N ASN A 133 -25.67 -7.93 -24.97
CA ASN A 133 -24.47 -7.79 -25.80
C ASN A 133 -24.83 -7.08 -27.09
N ASN A 134 -24.66 -5.76 -27.11
CA ASN A 134 -25.09 -4.90 -28.20
C ASN A 134 -23.86 -4.51 -29.06
N SER A 135 -24.01 -4.57 -30.38
CA SER A 135 -22.99 -4.16 -31.33
C SER A 135 -23.67 -3.48 -32.52
N ALA A 136 -23.04 -2.43 -33.07
CA ALA A 136 -23.50 -1.79 -34.32
C ALA A 136 -23.30 -2.72 -35.53
N GLU A 137 -22.37 -3.67 -35.42
CA GLU A 137 -22.10 -4.70 -36.43
C GLU A 137 -22.56 -6.08 -35.96
N LYS A 138 -22.76 -7.00 -36.91
CA LYS A 138 -23.16 -8.39 -36.58
C LYS A 138 -22.07 -9.08 -35.76
N SER A 139 -22.47 -9.65 -34.62
CA SER A 139 -21.61 -10.51 -33.82
C SER A 139 -21.21 -11.76 -34.61
N LYS A 140 -19.92 -12.09 -34.61
CA LYS A 140 -19.42 -13.37 -35.12
C LYS A 140 -19.52 -14.40 -33.99
N GLN A 141 -20.48 -15.31 -34.09
CA GLN A 141 -20.63 -16.45 -33.20
C GLN A 141 -20.43 -17.70 -34.05
N HIS A 142 -19.49 -18.56 -33.64
CA HIS A 142 -19.21 -19.86 -34.24
C HIS A 142 -19.23 -20.92 -33.13
#